data_AF-A0A011MHH0-F1
#
_entry.id   AF-A0A011MHH0-F1
#
_cell.length_a   1.000
_cell.length_b   1.000
_cell.length_c   1.000
_cell.angle_alpha   90.00
_cell.angle_beta   90.00
_cell.angle_gamma   90.00
#
_symmetry.space_group_name_H-M   'P 1'
#
loop_
_entity.id
_entity.type
_entity.pdbx_description
1 polymer ?
#
loop_
_entity_poly.entity_id
_entity_poly.type
_entity_poly.pdbx_seq_one_letter_code
_entity_poly.pdbx_strand_id
1 'polypeptide(L)'
;MITGAIKSQVDQIWNAFWSDGISNPLEVIEQITYLLFLRRLDDLHTLEENKSAKLKRPLERRVFPAGNDPRGRPYDDLRWSRFKHFAPGDLYTVLGEHVFPFLRNCGGLALRRAPAPRLSRRATAMRTQSAYCSNMETHPVC
;
A
#
# COMPACT_ATOMS: atom_id res chain seq x y z
N MET A 1 -10.09 -19.02 -21.27
CA MET A 1 -10.67 -20.23 -20.65
C MET A 1 -9.93 -20.50 -19.34
N ILE A 2 -10.64 -20.75 -18.25
CA ILE A 2 -10.03 -21.37 -17.06
C ILE A 2 -9.66 -22.80 -17.47
N THR A 3 -8.38 -23.17 -17.39
CA THR A 3 -7.90 -24.52 -17.68
C THR A 3 -8.39 -25.50 -16.61
N GLY A 4 -8.61 -26.77 -16.99
CA GLY A 4 -9.06 -27.81 -16.05
C GLY A 4 -8.15 -27.98 -14.83
N ALA A 5 -6.86 -27.67 -14.96
CA ALA A 5 -5.89 -27.68 -13.87
C ALA A 5 -6.19 -26.62 -12.79
N ILE A 6 -6.60 -25.40 -13.18
CA ILE A 6 -6.93 -24.32 -12.24
C ILE A 6 -8.20 -24.69 -11.48
N LYS A 7 -9.19 -25.26 -12.15
CA LYS A 7 -10.42 -25.74 -11.50
C LYS A 7 -10.10 -26.80 -10.44
N SER A 8 -9.26 -27.78 -10.78
CA SER A 8 -8.85 -28.83 -9.84
C SER A 8 -8.12 -28.29 -8.60
N GLN A 9 -7.34 -27.22 -8.73
CA GLN A 9 -6.66 -26.58 -7.59
C GLN A 9 -7.65 -25.86 -6.67
N VAL A 10 -8.65 -25.20 -7.25
CA VAL A 10 -9.73 -24.56 -6.48
C VAL A 10 -10.55 -25.61 -5.72
N ASP A 11 -10.87 -26.73 -6.35
CA ASP A 11 -11.61 -27.83 -5.73
C ASP A 11 -10.81 -28.48 -4.57
N GLN A 12 -9.48 -28.60 -4.71
CA GLN A 12 -8.61 -29.10 -3.63
C GLN A 12 -8.59 -28.16 -2.41
N ILE A 13 -8.51 -26.86 -2.64
CA ILE A 13 -8.56 -25.85 -1.58
C ILE A 13 -9.92 -25.93 -0.85
N TRP A 14 -11.01 -26.05 -1.60
CA TRP A 14 -12.36 -26.18 -1.04
C TRP A 14 -12.51 -27.44 -0.18
N ASN A 15 -12.01 -28.59 -0.67
CA ASN A 15 -12.05 -29.85 0.08
C ASN A 15 -11.23 -29.80 1.37
N ALA A 16 -10.09 -29.10 1.36
CA ALA A 16 -9.26 -28.92 2.56
C ALA A 16 -10.00 -28.13 3.65
N PHE A 17 -10.70 -27.05 3.28
CA PHE A 17 -11.52 -26.29 4.23
C PHE A 17 -12.70 -27.10 4.78
N TRP A 18 -13.33 -27.93 3.94
CA TRP A 18 -14.44 -28.80 4.36
C TRP A 18 -13.98 -29.88 5.35
N SER A 19 -12.78 -30.44 5.18
CA SER A 19 -12.21 -31.45 6.09
C SER A 19 -11.77 -30.89 7.45
N ASP A 20 -11.52 -29.58 7.54
CA ASP A 20 -11.01 -28.91 8.75
C ASP A 20 -12.13 -28.34 9.64
N GLY A 21 -13.40 -28.61 9.32
CA GLY A 21 -14.56 -28.21 10.14
C GLY A 21 -14.99 -26.74 9.99
N ILE A 22 -14.31 -25.96 9.14
CA ILE A 22 -14.68 -24.57 8.82
C ILE A 22 -15.89 -24.60 7.89
N SER A 23 -17.08 -24.53 8.50
CA SER A 23 -18.34 -24.85 7.82
C SER A 23 -19.06 -23.63 7.22
N ASN A 24 -18.59 -22.41 7.49
CA ASN A 24 -19.18 -21.20 6.95
C ASN A 24 -18.49 -20.80 5.63
N PRO A 25 -19.10 -21.06 4.46
CA PRO A 25 -18.50 -20.73 3.17
C PRO A 25 -18.30 -19.23 2.97
N LEU A 26 -19.06 -18.38 3.68
CA LEU A 26 -18.94 -16.92 3.57
C LEU A 26 -17.62 -16.42 4.19
N GLU A 27 -17.22 -16.98 5.32
CA GLU A 27 -15.95 -16.64 5.99
C GLU A 27 -14.75 -17.05 5.14
N VAL A 28 -14.78 -18.25 4.53
CA VAL A 28 -13.71 -18.74 3.67
C VAL A 28 -13.56 -17.87 2.42
N ILE A 29 -14.66 -17.53 1.77
CA ILE A 29 -14.65 -16.65 0.59
C ILE A 29 -14.04 -15.30 0.97
N GLU A 30 -14.42 -14.72 2.11
CA GLU A 30 -13.88 -13.44 2.56
C GLU A 30 -12.35 -13.51 2.74
N GLN A 31 -11.83 -14.53 3.41
CA GLN A 31 -10.39 -14.69 3.62
C GLN A 31 -9.62 -14.89 2.31
N ILE A 32 -10.12 -15.72 1.40
CA ILE A 32 -9.49 -15.93 0.09
C ILE A 32 -9.50 -14.63 -0.72
N THR A 33 -10.57 -13.86 -0.65
CA THR A 33 -10.71 -12.62 -1.44
C THR A 33 -9.68 -11.57 -1.01
N TYR A 34 -9.41 -11.43 0.30
CA TYR A 34 -8.34 -10.55 0.79
C TYR A 34 -6.96 -10.99 0.31
N LEU A 35 -6.67 -12.30 0.38
CA LEU A 35 -5.39 -12.86 -0.08
C LEU A 35 -5.17 -12.63 -1.58
N LEU A 36 -6.21 -12.81 -2.41
CA LEU A 36 -6.15 -12.54 -3.84
C LEU A 36 -5.93 -11.05 -4.14
N PHE A 37 -6.55 -10.16 -3.37
CA PHE A 37 -6.35 -8.72 -3.51
C PHE A 37 -4.90 -8.33 -3.20
N LEU A 38 -4.32 -8.88 -2.14
CA LEU A 38 -2.92 -8.64 -1.77
C LEU A 38 -1.94 -9.15 -2.81
N ARG A 39 -2.17 -10.36 -3.34
CA ARG A 39 -1.35 -10.90 -4.43
C ARG A 39 -1.39 -10.00 -5.66
N ARG A 40 -2.58 -9.54 -6.05
CA ARG A 40 -2.74 -8.62 -7.19
C ARG A 40 -2.03 -7.30 -6.95
N LEU A 41 -2.05 -6.79 -5.73
CA LEU A 41 -1.40 -5.54 -5.34
C LEU A 41 0.13 -5.67 -5.35
N ASP A 42 0.67 -6.80 -4.88
CA ASP A 42 2.11 -7.12 -4.93
C ASP A 42 2.64 -7.25 -6.36
N ASP A 43 1.87 -7.88 -7.26
CA ASP A 43 2.21 -7.99 -8.67
C ASP A 43 2.32 -6.60 -9.33
N LEU A 44 1.37 -5.69 -9.05
CA LEU A 44 1.41 -4.32 -9.56
C LEU A 44 2.61 -3.54 -9.03
N HIS A 45 2.96 -3.71 -7.75
CA HIS A 45 4.12 -3.07 -7.16
C HIS A 45 5.42 -3.54 -7.83
N THR A 46 5.56 -4.85 -8.02
CA THR A 46 6.70 -5.48 -8.69
C THR A 46 6.84 -5.01 -10.14
N LEU A 47 5.73 -4.83 -10.85
CA LEU A 47 5.73 -4.29 -12.21
C LEU A 47 6.24 -2.84 -12.27
N GLU A 48 5.81 -1.99 -11.34
CA GLU A 48 6.29 -0.60 -11.24
C GLU A 48 7.77 -0.54 -10.83
N GLU A 49 8.23 -1.41 -9.91
CA GLU A 49 9.64 -1.52 -9.52
C GLU A 49 10.52 -1.92 -10.72
N ASN A 50 10.08 -2.91 -11.49
CA ASN A 50 10.77 -3.33 -12.72
C ASN A 50 10.81 -2.22 -13.78
N LYS A 51 9.73 -1.45 -13.90
CA LYS A 51 9.66 -0.31 -14.84
C LYS A 51 10.60 0.82 -14.41
N SER A 52 10.61 1.16 -13.12
CA SER A 52 11.52 2.15 -12.53
C SER A 52 12.99 1.74 -12.70
N ALA A 53 13.32 0.47 -12.44
CA ALA A 53 14.67 -0.06 -12.62
C ALA A 53 15.15 0.03 -14.07
N LYS A 54 14.27 -0.29 -15.03
CA LYS A 54 14.57 -0.19 -16.48
C LYS A 54 14.74 1.25 -16.96
N LEU A 55 13.87 2.15 -16.50
CA LEU A 55 13.86 3.55 -16.94
C LEU A 55 14.80 4.46 -16.12
N LYS A 56 15.41 3.93 -15.04
CA LYS A 56 16.21 4.68 -14.05
C LYS A 56 15.48 5.93 -13.53
N ARG A 57 14.16 5.83 -13.39
CA ARG A 57 13.30 6.90 -12.87
C ARG A 57 12.82 6.53 -11.47
N PRO A 58 12.56 7.50 -10.58
CA PRO A 58 11.96 7.22 -9.29
C PRO A 58 10.59 6.56 -9.46
N LEU A 59 10.21 5.70 -8.51
CA LEU A 59 8.95 4.96 -8.53
C LEU A 59 7.78 5.95 -8.49
N GLU A 60 7.05 6.11 -9.61
CA GLU A 60 5.99 7.12 -9.74
C GLU A 60 4.80 6.83 -8.81
N ARG A 61 4.48 5.54 -8.60
CA ARG A 61 3.39 5.11 -7.74
C ARG A 61 3.85 3.99 -6.80
N ARG A 62 4.32 4.38 -5.63
CA ARG A 62 4.68 3.45 -4.56
C ARG A 62 3.42 3.01 -3.81
N VAL A 63 2.99 1.76 -4.00
CA VAL A 63 1.81 1.21 -3.32
C VAL A 63 2.14 0.88 -1.86
N PHE A 64 3.32 0.31 -1.59
CA PHE A 64 3.83 0.06 -0.25
C PHE A 64 4.83 1.17 0.14
N PRO A 65 4.46 2.13 1.01
CA PRO A 65 5.33 3.25 1.36
C PRO A 65 6.65 2.78 2.00
N ALA A 66 7.69 3.60 1.94
CA ALA A 66 8.93 3.33 2.68
C ALA A 66 8.71 3.58 4.17
N GLY A 67 9.22 2.69 5.03
CA GLY A 67 9.15 2.84 6.49
C GLY A 67 8.39 1.72 7.18
N ASN A 68 7.95 2.02 8.40
CA ASN A 68 7.25 1.07 9.26
C ASN A 68 5.78 1.46 9.42
N ASP A 69 4.94 0.45 9.56
CA ASP A 69 3.57 0.57 10.04
C ASP A 69 3.52 1.24 11.42
N PRO A 70 2.35 1.76 11.82
CA PRO A 70 2.13 2.30 13.17
C PRO A 70 2.51 1.33 14.31
N ARG A 71 2.53 0.01 14.02
CA ARG A 71 2.91 -1.06 14.95
C ARG A 71 4.38 -1.47 14.88
N GLY A 72 5.21 -0.77 14.09
CA GLY A 72 6.66 -0.98 14.03
C GLY A 72 7.15 -2.04 13.03
N ARG A 73 6.28 -2.67 12.24
CA ARG A 73 6.66 -3.60 11.17
C ARG A 73 6.97 -2.86 9.87
N PRO A 74 8.02 -3.21 9.11
CA PRO A 74 8.26 -2.58 7.81
C PRO A 74 7.14 -2.87 6.79
N TYR A 75 6.76 -1.87 6.01
CA TYR A 75 5.74 -2.01 4.95
C TYR A 75 6.10 -3.07 3.89
N ASP A 76 7.38 -3.36 3.72
CA ASP A 76 7.85 -4.40 2.81
C ASP A 76 7.48 -5.82 3.27
N ASP A 77 7.25 -6.05 4.56
CA ASP A 77 6.79 -7.34 5.08
C ASP A 77 5.31 -7.61 4.76
N LEU A 78 4.53 -6.56 4.45
CA LEU A 78 3.13 -6.69 4.06
C LEU A 78 2.97 -7.17 2.61
N ARG A 79 4.08 -7.33 1.87
CA ARG A 79 4.07 -7.86 0.52
C ARG A 79 3.79 -9.36 0.51
N TRP A 80 2.91 -9.79 -0.39
CA TRP A 80 2.56 -11.21 -0.58
C TRP A 80 3.79 -12.09 -0.75
N SER A 81 4.75 -11.65 -1.56
CA SER A 81 6.03 -12.32 -1.79
C SER A 81 6.87 -12.57 -0.53
N ARG A 82 6.67 -11.80 0.54
CA ARG A 82 7.42 -11.91 1.81
C ARG A 82 6.67 -12.74 2.84
N PHE A 83 5.47 -12.32 3.23
CA PHE A 83 4.78 -12.95 4.36
C PHE A 83 4.30 -14.38 4.08
N LYS A 84 4.18 -14.80 2.81
CA LYS A 84 3.87 -16.20 2.45
C LYS A 84 4.89 -17.21 2.99
N HIS A 85 6.07 -16.74 3.40
CA HIS A 85 7.16 -17.55 3.95
C HIS A 85 7.25 -17.47 5.48
N PHE A 86 6.36 -16.73 6.14
CA PHE A 86 6.33 -16.64 7.60
C PHE A 86 5.71 -17.88 8.23
N ALA A 87 5.97 -18.07 9.52
CA ALA A 87 5.30 -19.09 10.31
C ALA A 87 3.78 -18.83 10.35
N PRO A 88 2.92 -19.87 10.45
CA PRO A 88 1.47 -19.71 10.41
C PRO A 88 0.92 -18.71 11.43
N GLY A 89 1.48 -18.70 12.66
CA GLY A 89 1.09 -17.76 13.71
C GLY A 89 1.43 -16.30 13.35
N ASP A 90 2.64 -16.06 12.86
CA ASP A 90 3.08 -14.72 12.45
C ASP A 90 2.28 -14.23 11.23
N LEU A 91 1.95 -15.11 10.29
CA LEU A 91 1.14 -14.78 9.13
C LEU A 91 -0.26 -14.31 9.54
N TYR A 92 -0.89 -15.00 10.51
CA TYR A 92 -2.18 -14.60 11.05
C TYR A 92 -2.12 -13.19 11.67
N THR A 93 -1.09 -12.92 12.48
CA THR A 93 -0.86 -11.60 13.08
C THR A 93 -0.62 -10.53 12.02
N VAL A 94 0.18 -10.82 10.98
CA VAL A 94 0.41 -9.90 9.85
C VAL A 94 -0.90 -9.52 9.17
N LEU A 95 -1.69 -10.52 8.78
CA LEU A 95 -2.93 -10.28 8.06
C LEU A 95 -3.93 -9.49 8.93
N GLY A 96 -4.16 -9.99 10.16
CA GLY A 96 -5.12 -9.41 11.11
C GLY A 96 -4.76 -7.98 11.53
N GLU A 97 -3.51 -7.76 11.91
CA GLU A 97 -3.11 -6.55 12.64
C GLU A 97 -2.44 -5.48 11.80
N HIS A 98 -1.83 -5.84 10.67
CA HIS A 98 -1.05 -4.91 9.83
C HIS A 98 -1.71 -4.69 8.48
N VAL A 99 -2.08 -5.78 7.79
CA VAL A 99 -2.57 -5.71 6.42
C VAL A 99 -3.97 -5.10 6.35
N PHE A 100 -4.89 -5.44 7.25
CA PHE A 100 -6.22 -4.84 7.23
C PHE A 100 -6.21 -3.31 7.45
N PRO A 101 -5.52 -2.76 8.47
CA PRO A 101 -5.37 -1.32 8.61
C PRO A 101 -4.75 -0.65 7.39
N PHE A 102 -3.74 -1.28 6.80
CA PHE A 102 -3.10 -0.79 5.57
C PHE A 102 -4.09 -0.72 4.39
N LEU A 103 -4.85 -1.79 4.16
CA LEU A 103 -5.86 -1.84 3.08
C LEU A 103 -6.95 -0.79 3.25
N ARG A 104 -7.40 -0.55 4.49
CA ARG A 104 -8.38 0.53 4.79
C ARG A 104 -7.84 1.91 4.44
N ASN A 105 -6.56 2.17 4.75
CA ASN A 105 -5.92 3.44 4.45
C ASN A 105 -5.63 3.62 2.95
N CYS A 106 -5.16 2.56 2.27
CA CYS A 106 -4.91 2.57 0.83
C CYS A 106 -6.18 2.70 -0.01
N GLY A 107 -7.28 2.04 0.39
CA GLY A 107 -8.57 2.13 -0.30
C GLY A 107 -9.18 3.53 -0.24
N GLY A 108 -9.00 4.25 0.87
CA GLY A 108 -9.42 5.65 1.00
C GLY A 108 -8.53 6.63 0.22
N LEU A 109 -7.22 6.38 0.17
CA LEU A 109 -6.27 7.23 -0.54
C LEU A 109 -6.32 7.06 -2.07
N ALA A 110 -6.64 5.86 -2.57
CA ALA A 110 -6.73 5.59 -4.01
C ALA A 110 -7.90 6.32 -4.71
N LEU A 111 -8.94 6.73 -3.97
CA LEU A 111 -10.06 7.55 -4.48
C LEU A 111 -9.82 9.06 -4.33
N ARG A 112 -8.83 9.48 -3.53
CA ARG A 112 -8.30 10.84 -3.60
C ARG A 112 -7.26 10.89 -4.71
N ARG A 113 -7.71 11.12 -5.94
CA ARG A 113 -6.84 11.57 -7.05
C ARG A 113 -5.94 12.69 -6.51
N ALA A 114 -4.66 12.40 -6.32
CA ALA A 114 -3.67 13.44 -6.06
C ALA A 114 -3.72 14.41 -7.26
N PRO A 115 -3.85 15.72 -7.04
CA PRO A 115 -3.74 16.67 -8.15
C PRO A 115 -2.35 16.50 -8.76
N ALA A 116 -2.30 16.31 -10.08
CA ALA A 116 -1.05 16.23 -10.82
C ALA A 116 -0.14 17.41 -10.43
N PRO A 117 1.19 17.22 -10.31
CA PRO A 117 2.10 18.33 -10.08
C PRO A 117 1.95 19.31 -11.24
N ARG A 118 1.41 20.51 -10.96
CA ARG A 118 1.43 21.62 -11.93
C ARG A 118 2.89 21.92 -12.20
N LEU A 119 3.37 21.54 -13.39
CA LEU A 119 4.61 22.05 -13.94
C LEU A 119 4.47 23.57 -14.04
N SER A 120 5.03 24.27 -13.05
CA SER A 120 5.19 25.72 -13.06
C SER A 120 6.14 26.08 -14.21
N ARG A 121 5.55 26.38 -15.38
CA ARG A 121 6.24 27.13 -16.41
C ARG A 121 6.26 28.60 -15.96
N ARG A 122 7.42 29.06 -15.50
CA ARG A 122 8.12 30.24 -16.05
C ARG A 122 9.19 30.72 -15.07
N ALA A 123 10.44 30.58 -15.52
CA ALA A 123 11.47 31.55 -15.24
C ALA A 123 11.06 32.93 -15.78
N THR A 124 11.53 33.98 -15.09
CA THR A 124 11.86 35.35 -15.53
C THR A 124 11.18 36.42 -14.68
N ALA A 125 11.92 37.02 -13.75
CA ALA A 125 12.21 38.46 -13.75
C ALA A 125 12.93 38.89 -12.46
N MET A 126 14.11 39.48 -12.63
CA MET A 126 14.79 40.37 -11.68
C MET A 126 13.87 41.52 -11.23
N ARG A 127 13.99 41.94 -9.96
CA ARG A 127 14.07 43.34 -9.44
C ARG A 127 13.77 43.33 -7.93
N THR A 128 14.79 43.53 -7.09
CA THR A 128 15.19 44.80 -6.43
C THR A 128 14.26 45.28 -5.31
N GLN A 129 14.89 45.89 -4.31
CA GLN A 129 14.39 46.49 -3.06
C GLN A 129 14.03 45.49 -1.94
N SER A 130 14.79 45.39 -0.85
CA SER A 130 15.13 46.42 0.16
C SER A 130 13.94 46.81 1.04
N ALA A 131 14.14 46.61 2.34
CA ALA A 131 13.54 47.31 3.46
C ALA A 131 12.01 47.29 3.58
N TYR A 132 11.49 46.50 4.54
CA TYR A 132 10.45 46.98 5.46
C TYR A 132 10.50 46.14 6.75
N CYS A 133 11.59 46.30 7.50
CA CYS A 133 11.47 46.40 8.95
C CYS A 133 10.70 47.70 9.21
N SER A 134 9.44 47.59 9.63
CA SER A 134 8.71 48.61 10.39
C SER A 134 7.36 48.02 10.79
N ASN A 135 7.34 47.42 11.97
CA ASN A 135 6.24 47.51 12.93
C ASN A 135 6.82 47.17 14.30
N MET A 136 7.69 48.09 14.73
CA MET A 136 7.91 48.48 16.11
C MET A 136 6.58 49.09 16.58
N GLU A 137 6.00 48.62 17.69
CA GLU A 137 5.71 49.39 18.91
C GLU A 137 4.43 48.73 19.48
N THR A 138 4.18 48.44 20.75
CA THR A 138 4.67 48.92 22.06
C THR A 138 3.95 48.03 23.09
N HIS A 139 4.65 47.20 23.90
CA HIS A 139 5.09 47.48 25.29
C HIS A 139 4.01 47.18 26.38
N PRO A 140 4.35 47.15 27.69
CA PRO A 140 4.77 46.01 28.51
C PRO A 140 3.76 45.76 29.67
N VAL A 141 3.96 44.86 30.64
CA VAL A 141 4.53 45.10 31.98
C VAL A 141 4.28 43.83 32.82
N CYS A 142 5.30 43.44 33.60
CA CYS A 142 5.31 42.52 34.77
C CYS A 142 4.73 41.11 34.64
#